data_AF-A0A2M9Q715-F1
#
_entry.id   AF-A0A2M9Q715-F1
#
_cell.length_a   1.000
_cell.length_b   1.000
_cell.length_c   1.000
_cell.angle_alpha   90.00
_cell.angle_beta   90.00
_cell.angle_gamma   90.00
#
_symmetry.space_group_name_H-M   'P 1'
#
loop_
_entity.id
_entity.type
_entity.pdbx_description
1 polymer ?
#
loop_
_entity_poly.entity_id
_entity_poly.type
_entity_poly.pdbx_seq_one_letter_code
_entity_poly.pdbx_strand_id
1 'polypeptide(L)'
;MKKEIGTLMLLSIFALSGCSLDNSKTVTQETVKASSEQVTQSEQKNGTNLIEASDDEKVKLYALNEAKNEIKGVILDIDGKQNNFDWEIPYTGTKPQLFYTDLTNDSKEEAVIIIQTGRGTGLDNFDIHVINVEDFSEIKVQSYEDIVANEIKSNVVKNDDGTLTITAKAQGKESKFDYEFDPAPDFNQDELAFGGVVIYKLENQRIKLNIPGSVGVSPVYVVDFNITYKFDSAKNEFIIDQIETIPIEK
;
A
#
# COMPACT_ATOMS: atom_id res chain seq x y z
N MET A 1 2.73 5.15 71.39
CA MET A 1 1.39 4.53 71.46
C MET A 1 1.33 3.57 70.28
N LYS A 2 1.35 2.22 70.41
CA LYS A 2 0.28 1.32 70.92
C LYS A 2 -1.09 1.74 70.33
N LYS A 3 -1.87 0.95 69.55
CA LYS A 3 -1.93 -0.51 69.33
C LYS A 3 -1.72 -0.95 67.84
N GLU A 4 -1.45 -2.21 67.39
CA GLU A 4 -1.23 -3.54 68.03
C GLU A 4 -2.43 -4.55 67.93
N ILE A 5 -2.28 -5.66 67.15
CA ILE A 5 -3.12 -6.91 67.04
C ILE A 5 -4.38 -6.84 66.11
N GLY A 6 -4.73 -7.85 65.28
CA GLY A 6 -4.08 -9.16 65.02
C GLY A 6 -4.80 -10.10 64.03
N THR A 7 -4.21 -11.28 63.85
CA THR A 7 -4.46 -12.36 62.87
C THR A 7 -5.73 -13.22 63.12
N LEU A 8 -6.33 -13.80 62.07
CA LEU A 8 -6.77 -15.21 62.11
C LEU A 8 -6.93 -15.85 60.71
N MET A 9 -6.39 -17.07 60.54
CA MET A 9 -6.69 -17.98 59.42
C MET A 9 -7.92 -18.84 59.73
N LEU A 10 -8.60 -19.36 58.70
CA LEU A 10 -9.32 -20.64 58.79
C LEU A 10 -9.42 -21.33 57.42
N LEU A 11 -8.85 -22.53 57.31
CA LEU A 11 -9.17 -23.48 56.24
C LEU A 11 -10.51 -24.16 56.53
N SER A 12 -11.26 -24.50 55.48
CA SER A 12 -12.29 -25.52 55.54
C SER A 12 -12.28 -26.38 54.28
N ILE A 13 -11.87 -27.64 54.44
CA ILE A 13 -11.96 -28.69 53.42
C ILE A 13 -13.32 -29.38 53.58
N PHE A 14 -14.03 -29.62 52.47
CA PHE A 14 -15.12 -30.61 52.43
C PHE A 14 -14.90 -31.57 51.27
N ALA A 15 -15.32 -32.82 51.47
CA ALA A 15 -14.90 -33.96 50.67
C ALA A 15 -15.96 -34.45 49.67
N LEU A 16 -15.45 -35.09 48.62
CA LEU A 16 -16.03 -36.19 47.83
C LEU A 16 -17.54 -36.48 47.94
N SER A 17 -18.22 -36.42 46.80
CA SER A 17 -19.26 -37.40 46.42
C SER A 17 -19.24 -37.56 44.90
N GLY A 18 -19.38 -38.81 44.44
CA GLY A 18 -19.32 -39.17 43.02
C GLY A 18 -20.62 -39.80 42.51
N CYS A 19 -20.54 -40.40 41.31
CA CYS A 19 -21.64 -40.96 40.50
C CYS A 19 -22.57 -39.89 39.89
N SER A 20 -23.09 -40.06 38.66
CA SER A 20 -23.12 -41.27 37.82
C SER A 20 -22.78 -40.97 36.35
N LEU A 21 -22.28 -41.98 35.63
CA LEU A 21 -22.52 -42.08 34.20
C LEU A 21 -24.02 -42.33 33.99
N ASP A 22 -24.62 -41.73 32.96
CA ASP A 22 -25.61 -42.44 32.18
C ASP A 22 -25.61 -41.97 30.72
N ASN A 23 -25.70 -42.91 29.79
CA ASN A 23 -25.70 -42.64 28.35
C ASN A 23 -27.13 -42.55 27.85
N SER A 24 -27.55 -41.38 27.35
CA SER A 24 -28.69 -41.33 26.44
C SER A 24 -28.46 -40.32 25.33
N LYS A 25 -28.65 -40.77 24.09
CA LYS A 25 -28.63 -39.93 22.90
C LYS A 25 -29.97 -39.24 22.75
N THR A 26 -29.99 -37.92 22.74
CA THR A 26 -31.08 -37.17 22.10
C THR A 26 -30.49 -36.02 21.30
N VAL A 27 -30.74 -36.01 20.00
CA VAL A 27 -30.39 -34.91 19.10
C VAL A 27 -31.46 -33.83 19.23
N THR A 28 -31.06 -32.62 19.60
CA THR A 28 -31.83 -31.41 19.33
C THR A 28 -30.86 -30.28 18.98
N GLN A 29 -31.17 -29.55 17.91
CA GLN A 29 -30.30 -28.58 17.26
C GLN A 29 -30.67 -27.16 17.69
N GLU A 30 -29.67 -26.26 17.74
CA GLU A 30 -29.78 -24.81 18.00
C GLU A 30 -30.26 -24.43 19.43
N THR A 31 -29.80 -23.34 20.05
CA THR A 31 -29.11 -22.14 19.56
C THR A 31 -27.99 -21.73 20.55
N VAL A 32 -26.75 -21.52 20.09
CA VAL A 32 -25.68 -20.99 20.95
C VAL A 32 -25.65 -19.46 20.85
N LYS A 33 -25.80 -18.81 22.00
CA LYS A 33 -25.73 -17.35 22.17
C LYS A 33 -24.26 -16.95 22.27
N ALA A 34 -23.85 -15.91 21.55
CA ALA A 34 -22.46 -15.46 21.53
C ALA A 34 -21.96 -15.05 22.93
N SER A 35 -20.78 -15.56 23.29
CA SER A 35 -19.94 -15.05 24.38
C SER A 35 -18.55 -14.84 23.80
N SER A 36 -18.07 -13.60 23.82
CA SER A 36 -16.80 -13.20 23.22
C SER A 36 -15.66 -13.49 24.19
N GLU A 37 -14.92 -14.56 23.94
CA GLU A 37 -13.59 -14.75 24.53
C GLU A 37 -12.53 -14.40 23.48
N GLN A 38 -11.65 -13.45 23.82
CA GLN A 38 -10.50 -13.11 22.98
C GLN A 38 -9.53 -14.29 22.98
N VAL A 39 -9.36 -14.93 21.82
CA VAL A 39 -8.30 -15.93 21.62
C VAL A 39 -7.07 -15.22 21.08
N THR A 40 -6.12 -14.94 21.96
CA THR A 40 -4.74 -14.63 21.56
C THR A 40 -4.15 -15.89 20.93
N GLN A 41 -4.16 -16.00 19.60
CA GLN A 41 -3.66 -17.17 18.90
C GLN A 41 -2.21 -16.97 18.47
N SER A 42 -1.29 -17.32 19.37
CA SER A 42 0.13 -17.48 19.05
C SER A 42 0.41 -18.88 18.50
N GLU A 43 1.32 -18.95 17.53
CA GLU A 43 2.02 -20.14 17.02
C GLU A 43 1.28 -21.12 16.08
N GLN A 44 1.46 -20.89 14.77
CA GLN A 44 1.98 -21.95 13.90
C GLN A 44 3.24 -21.48 13.16
N LYS A 45 4.41 -21.77 13.71
CA LYS A 45 5.68 -21.71 12.97
C LYS A 45 5.78 -22.89 11.99
N ASN A 46 5.14 -22.77 10.84
CA ASN A 46 5.69 -23.31 9.59
C ASN A 46 6.35 -22.13 8.86
N GLY A 47 7.51 -22.36 8.25
CA GLY A 47 8.42 -21.30 7.81
C GLY A 47 7.73 -20.23 6.95
N THR A 48 7.57 -19.04 7.52
CA THR A 48 7.14 -17.83 6.81
C THR A 48 8.26 -17.42 5.86
N ASN A 49 8.05 -17.62 4.56
CA ASN A 49 9.07 -17.34 3.55
C ASN A 49 9.33 -15.82 3.50
N LEU A 50 10.58 -15.42 3.73
CA LEU A 50 11.01 -14.03 3.60
C LEU A 50 10.95 -13.63 2.12
N ILE A 51 10.17 -12.59 1.82
CA ILE A 51 10.05 -12.02 0.48
C ILE A 51 11.21 -11.05 0.26
N GLU A 52 11.32 -10.05 1.14
CA GLU A 52 12.41 -9.09 1.16
C GLU A 52 12.58 -8.43 2.55
N ALA A 53 13.72 -7.76 2.76
CA ALA A 53 14.01 -6.91 3.92
C ALA A 53 14.51 -5.51 3.48
N SER A 54 14.39 -4.50 4.35
CA SER A 54 15.10 -3.23 4.21
C SER A 54 16.62 -3.41 4.44
N ASP A 55 17.44 -2.50 3.92
CA ASP A 55 18.91 -2.54 4.03
C ASP A 55 19.43 -2.60 5.48
N ASP A 56 18.69 -2.01 6.42
CA ASP A 56 18.98 -2.00 7.86
C ASP A 56 18.34 -3.16 8.63
N GLU A 57 17.66 -4.07 7.92
CA GLU A 57 16.92 -5.21 8.44
C GLU A 57 15.77 -4.88 9.43
N LYS A 58 15.37 -3.59 9.53
CA LYS A 58 14.29 -3.13 10.43
C LYS A 58 12.89 -3.45 9.93
N VAL A 59 12.69 -3.50 8.62
CA VAL A 59 11.42 -3.88 7.98
C VAL A 59 11.65 -5.17 7.22
N LYS A 60 10.80 -6.18 7.47
CA LYS A 60 10.86 -7.49 6.80
C LYS A 60 9.46 -7.90 6.38
N LEU A 61 9.32 -8.37 5.15
CA LEU A 61 8.04 -8.81 4.58
C LEU A 61 8.07 -10.31 4.33
N TYR A 62 7.10 -11.03 4.88
CA TYR A 62 6.98 -12.48 4.75
C TYR A 62 5.67 -12.87 4.06
N ALA A 63 5.69 -13.97 3.31
CA ALA A 63 4.50 -14.52 2.69
C ALA A 63 3.58 -15.17 3.75
N LEU A 64 2.28 -14.84 3.73
CA LEU A 64 1.26 -15.54 4.52
C LEU A 64 0.70 -16.73 3.73
N ASN A 65 0.24 -16.49 2.50
CA ASN A 65 -0.26 -17.54 1.60
C ASN A 65 0.38 -17.42 0.21
N GLU A 66 1.10 -18.45 -0.22
CA GLU A 66 1.66 -18.54 -1.57
C GLU A 66 0.71 -19.31 -2.50
N ALA A 67 0.19 -18.64 -3.52
CA ALA A 67 -0.37 -19.29 -4.70
C ALA A 67 0.67 -19.30 -5.83
N LYS A 68 0.44 -20.09 -6.89
CA LYS A 68 1.48 -20.37 -7.91
C LYS A 68 2.11 -19.14 -8.57
N ASN A 69 1.37 -18.03 -8.68
CA ASN A 69 1.78 -16.83 -9.41
C ASN A 69 1.57 -15.54 -8.58
N GLU A 70 1.22 -15.64 -7.30
CA GLU A 70 0.86 -14.50 -6.45
C GLU A 70 0.98 -14.88 -4.96
N ILE A 71 1.34 -13.91 -4.13
CA ILE A 71 1.26 -14.02 -2.67
C ILE A 71 0.00 -13.29 -2.24
N LYS A 72 -0.87 -13.97 -1.48
CA LYS A 72 -2.11 -13.40 -0.93
C LYS A 72 -1.97 -13.17 0.56
N GLY A 73 -1.86 -11.91 0.94
CA GLY A 73 -1.59 -11.50 2.30
C GLY A 73 -0.14 -11.74 2.72
N VAL A 74 0.32 -10.87 3.61
CA VAL A 74 1.71 -10.78 4.06
C VAL A 74 1.76 -10.56 5.57
N ILE A 75 2.88 -10.95 6.16
CA ILE A 75 3.25 -10.56 7.52
C ILE A 75 4.32 -9.49 7.38
N LEU A 76 4.02 -8.29 7.89
CA LEU A 76 4.98 -7.20 8.01
C LEU A 76 5.59 -7.26 9.42
N ASP A 77 6.91 -7.45 9.48
CA ASP A 77 7.70 -7.31 10.70
C ASP A 77 8.40 -5.94 10.69
N ILE A 78 8.23 -5.19 11.78
CA ILE A 78 8.92 -3.93 12.03
C ILE A 78 9.59 -4.02 13.40
N ASP A 79 10.92 -4.07 13.40
CA ASP A 79 11.80 -4.22 14.56
C ASP A 79 11.37 -5.35 15.54
N GLY A 80 10.91 -6.48 14.99
CA GLY A 80 10.48 -7.66 15.74
C GLY A 80 9.02 -7.64 16.23
N LYS A 81 8.26 -6.59 15.93
CA LYS A 81 6.79 -6.58 16.06
C LYS A 81 6.18 -7.02 14.72
N GLN A 82 5.08 -7.77 14.74
CA GLN A 82 4.46 -8.29 13.51
C GLN A 82 2.98 -7.93 13.42
N ASN A 83 2.51 -7.61 12.22
CA ASN A 83 1.10 -7.53 11.87
C ASN A 83 0.83 -8.14 10.49
N ASN A 84 -0.40 -8.57 10.25
CA ASN A 84 -0.83 -9.13 8.97
C ASN A 84 -1.51 -8.05 8.13
N PHE A 85 -1.27 -8.08 6.82
CA PHE A 85 -1.95 -7.24 5.83
C PHE A 85 -2.45 -8.10 4.67
N ASP A 86 -3.60 -7.75 4.09
CA ASP A 86 -4.23 -8.49 2.99
C ASP A 86 -3.67 -8.10 1.60
N TRP A 87 -2.47 -7.49 1.55
CA TRP A 87 -1.83 -7.07 0.31
C TRP A 87 -1.55 -8.25 -0.63
N GLU A 88 -1.75 -8.06 -1.93
CA GLU A 88 -1.41 -9.04 -2.96
C GLU A 88 -0.08 -8.67 -3.63
N ILE A 89 0.85 -9.61 -3.71
CA ILE A 89 2.11 -9.43 -4.45
C ILE A 89 2.07 -10.36 -5.67
N PRO A 90 1.71 -9.85 -6.87
CA PRO A 90 1.71 -10.65 -8.09
C PRO A 90 3.15 -10.96 -8.52
N TYR A 91 3.35 -12.10 -9.19
CA TYR A 91 4.65 -12.49 -9.72
C TYR A 91 4.99 -11.70 -11.00
N THR A 92 5.46 -10.46 -10.82
CA THR A 92 5.94 -9.58 -11.90
C THR A 92 7.40 -9.81 -12.28
N GLY A 93 8.16 -10.54 -11.45
CA GLY A 93 9.61 -10.71 -11.58
C GLY A 93 10.44 -9.65 -10.85
N THR A 94 9.80 -8.64 -10.27
CA THR A 94 10.41 -7.64 -9.39
C THR A 94 9.99 -7.92 -7.95
N LYS A 95 10.92 -7.80 -7.00
CA LYS A 95 10.61 -7.89 -5.58
C LYS A 95 10.06 -6.56 -5.03
N PRO A 96 9.25 -6.57 -3.97
CA PRO A 96 8.93 -5.36 -3.21
C PRO A 96 10.17 -4.62 -2.72
N GLN A 97 10.09 -3.30 -2.63
CA GLN A 97 11.13 -2.45 -2.03
C GLN A 97 10.69 -2.03 -0.64
N LEU A 98 11.58 -2.16 0.35
CA LEU A 98 11.30 -1.91 1.77
C LEU A 98 12.24 -0.83 2.31
N PHE A 99 11.69 0.12 3.07
CA PHE A 99 12.45 1.19 3.71
C PHE A 99 11.97 1.44 5.14
N TYR A 100 12.87 1.95 5.98
CA TYR A 100 12.60 2.42 7.34
C TYR A 100 13.14 3.85 7.43
N THR A 101 12.26 4.86 7.39
CA THR A 101 12.68 6.27 7.26
C THR A 101 11.61 7.26 7.72
N ASP A 102 12.02 8.39 8.30
CA ASP A 102 11.14 9.50 8.69
C ASP A 102 10.62 10.24 7.44
N LEU A 103 9.39 9.92 7.01
CA LEU A 103 8.67 10.61 5.93
C LEU A 103 7.73 11.71 6.46
N THR A 104 7.26 11.60 7.70
CA THR A 104 6.36 12.58 8.32
C THR A 104 7.07 13.81 8.86
N ASN A 105 8.40 13.76 8.98
CA ASN A 105 9.29 14.75 9.59
C ASN A 105 8.94 15.01 11.07
N ASP A 106 8.60 13.94 11.81
CA ASP A 106 8.32 13.99 13.26
C ASP A 106 9.47 13.43 14.13
N SER A 107 10.57 13.00 13.50
CA SER A 107 11.71 12.29 14.13
C SER A 107 11.43 10.86 14.59
N LYS A 108 10.39 10.22 14.04
CA LYS A 108 10.17 8.77 14.06
C LYS A 108 10.18 8.26 12.62
N GLU A 109 10.58 7.01 12.44
CA GLU A 109 10.54 6.39 11.12
C GLU A 109 9.19 5.74 10.83
N GLU A 110 8.77 5.79 9.56
CA GLU A 110 7.74 4.93 9.00
C GLU A 110 8.36 3.73 8.27
N ALA A 111 7.63 2.62 8.23
CA ALA A 111 7.94 1.52 7.33
C ALA A 111 7.26 1.76 5.98
N VAL A 112 8.01 1.72 4.88
CA VAL A 112 7.51 1.98 3.52
C VAL A 112 7.71 0.73 2.67
N ILE A 113 6.66 0.29 2.00
CA ILE A 113 6.64 -0.89 1.14
C ILE A 113 6.13 -0.47 -0.23
N ILE A 114 6.92 -0.70 -1.28
CA ILE A 114 6.55 -0.43 -2.69
C ILE A 114 6.49 -1.76 -3.42
N ILE A 115 5.35 -2.10 -4.02
CA ILE A 115 5.07 -3.40 -4.65
C ILE A 115 4.78 -3.18 -6.14
N GLN A 116 5.47 -3.88 -7.05
CA GLN A 116 5.10 -3.86 -8.47
C GLN A 116 3.85 -4.71 -8.68
N THR A 117 2.72 -4.08 -8.97
CA THR A 117 1.41 -4.71 -9.20
C THR A 117 1.14 -5.03 -10.68
N GLY A 118 1.82 -4.35 -11.61
CA GLY A 118 1.69 -4.60 -13.05
C GLY A 118 3.02 -4.51 -13.81
N ARG A 119 3.21 -5.41 -14.80
CA ARG A 119 4.38 -5.40 -15.69
C ARG A 119 4.04 -5.92 -17.09
N GLY A 120 4.45 -5.18 -18.13
CA GLY A 120 4.25 -5.55 -19.52
C GLY A 120 4.72 -4.47 -20.51
N THR A 121 4.46 -4.67 -21.80
CA THR A 121 4.77 -3.66 -22.83
C THR A 121 3.86 -2.45 -22.64
N GLY A 122 4.43 -1.32 -22.22
CA GLY A 122 3.64 -0.13 -21.87
C GLY A 122 2.81 -0.29 -20.58
N LEU A 123 3.19 -1.25 -19.72
CA LEU A 123 2.59 -1.46 -18.40
C LEU A 123 3.69 -1.54 -17.34
N ASP A 124 3.75 -0.58 -16.42
CA ASP A 124 4.66 -0.65 -15.25
C ASP A 124 4.02 0.07 -14.05
N ASN A 125 3.34 -0.72 -13.20
CA ASN A 125 2.50 -0.21 -12.12
C ASN A 125 3.02 -0.66 -10.77
N PHE A 126 3.03 0.26 -9.82
CA PHE A 126 3.41 0.05 -8.44
C PHE A 126 2.35 0.60 -7.49
N ASP A 127 2.16 -0.11 -6.39
CA ASP A 127 1.42 0.33 -5.22
C ASP A 127 2.41 0.72 -4.11
N ILE A 128 2.01 1.61 -3.22
CA ILE A 128 2.81 2.06 -2.07
C ILE A 128 2.00 2.00 -0.78
N HIS A 129 2.59 1.42 0.26
CA HIS A 129 2.08 1.36 1.61
C HIS A 129 3.05 2.09 2.54
N VAL A 130 2.52 2.95 3.43
CA VAL A 130 3.31 3.67 4.44
C VAL A 130 2.71 3.38 5.80
N ILE A 131 3.47 2.75 6.69
CA ILE A 131 2.97 2.18 7.95
C ILE A 131 3.58 2.90 9.15
N ASN A 132 2.70 3.36 10.05
CA ASN A 132 3.10 3.87 11.34
C ASN A 132 3.62 2.73 12.24
N VAL A 133 4.83 2.90 12.78
CA VAL A 133 5.57 1.85 13.53
C VAL A 133 5.06 1.67 14.97
N GLU A 134 4.27 2.62 15.49
CA GLU A 134 3.70 2.54 16.83
C GLU A 134 2.49 1.60 16.89
N ASP A 135 1.61 1.64 15.89
CA ASP A 135 0.30 0.96 15.89
C ASP A 135 -0.03 0.13 14.63
N PHE A 136 0.87 0.07 13.64
CA PHE A 136 0.67 -0.58 12.33
C PHE A 136 -0.47 0.00 11.49
N SER A 137 -0.95 1.21 11.78
CA SER A 137 -1.89 1.92 10.91
C SER A 137 -1.23 2.36 9.60
N GLU A 138 -2.00 2.30 8.51
CA GLU A 138 -1.53 2.74 7.19
C GLU A 138 -1.84 4.23 6.99
N ILE A 139 -0.79 5.02 6.77
CA ILE A 139 -0.87 6.44 6.44
C ILE A 139 -1.21 6.56 4.96
N LYS A 140 -2.41 7.04 4.67
CA LYS A 140 -2.94 7.14 3.31
C LYS A 140 -2.06 8.03 2.43
N VAL A 141 -1.70 7.51 1.25
CA VAL A 141 -1.09 8.28 0.17
C VAL A 141 -2.18 8.66 -0.84
N GLN A 142 -2.26 9.93 -1.25
CA GLN A 142 -3.21 10.39 -2.26
C GLN A 142 -2.98 9.63 -3.58
N SER A 143 -4.03 9.01 -4.12
CA SER A 143 -3.92 8.13 -5.28
C SER A 143 -3.61 8.92 -6.56
N TYR A 144 -3.05 8.23 -7.56
CA TYR A 144 -2.73 8.86 -8.83
C TYR A 144 -4.01 9.24 -9.61
N GLU A 145 -5.11 8.49 -9.45
CA GLU A 145 -6.41 8.81 -10.05
C GLU A 145 -6.97 10.13 -9.49
N ASP A 146 -6.89 10.33 -8.17
CA ASP A 146 -7.30 11.59 -7.53
C ASP A 146 -6.44 12.77 -8.03
N ILE A 147 -5.13 12.55 -8.23
CA ILE A 147 -4.23 13.58 -8.77
C ILE A 147 -4.56 13.89 -10.23
N VAL A 148 -4.74 12.87 -11.07
CA VAL A 148 -5.09 13.05 -12.49
C VAL A 148 -6.43 13.77 -12.63
N ALA A 149 -7.45 13.38 -11.87
CA ALA A 149 -8.79 13.95 -11.98
C ALA A 149 -8.91 15.41 -11.51
N ASN A 150 -8.10 15.83 -10.52
CA ASN A 150 -8.25 17.14 -9.88
C ASN A 150 -7.14 18.14 -10.24
N GLU A 151 -5.90 17.67 -10.42
CA GLU A 151 -4.71 18.53 -10.54
C GLU A 151 -4.14 18.60 -11.96
N ILE A 152 -4.46 17.63 -12.83
CA ILE A 152 -3.96 17.54 -14.20
C ILE A 152 -5.11 17.79 -15.18
N LYS A 153 -4.83 18.59 -16.23
CA LYS A 153 -5.68 18.70 -17.42
C LYS A 153 -4.82 18.54 -18.64
N SER A 154 -5.37 17.95 -19.69
CA SER A 154 -4.65 17.78 -20.94
C SER A 154 -5.54 18.05 -22.15
N ASN A 155 -4.93 18.28 -23.30
CA ASN A 155 -5.60 18.35 -24.58
C ASN A 155 -4.67 17.79 -25.67
N VAL A 156 -5.20 16.97 -26.56
CA VAL A 156 -4.50 16.37 -27.70
C VAL A 156 -5.20 16.84 -28.98
N VAL A 157 -4.47 17.59 -29.82
CA VAL A 157 -4.99 18.10 -31.11
C VAL A 157 -4.15 17.54 -32.25
N LYS A 158 -4.81 16.92 -33.24
CA LYS A 158 -4.20 16.51 -34.51
C LYS A 158 -4.24 17.67 -35.49
N ASN A 159 -3.08 18.11 -35.97
CA ASN A 159 -2.94 19.21 -36.92
C ASN A 159 -3.05 18.71 -38.37
N ASP A 160 -3.35 19.63 -39.30
CA ASP A 160 -3.47 19.34 -40.75
C ASP A 160 -2.17 18.80 -41.39
N ASP A 161 -1.02 19.09 -40.78
CA ASP A 161 0.30 18.58 -41.20
C ASP A 161 0.64 17.19 -40.65
N GLY A 162 -0.22 16.61 -39.81
CA GLY A 162 -0.04 15.31 -39.16
C GLY A 162 0.68 15.36 -37.81
N THR A 163 1.14 16.52 -37.35
CA THR A 163 1.68 16.65 -35.99
C THR A 163 0.59 16.53 -34.93
N LEU A 164 0.97 16.07 -33.73
CA LEU A 164 0.11 16.13 -32.54
C LEU A 164 0.57 17.26 -31.62
N THR A 165 -0.29 18.26 -31.41
CA THR A 165 -0.15 19.25 -30.36
C THR A 165 -0.66 18.66 -29.04
N ILE A 166 0.21 18.58 -28.04
CA ILE A 166 -0.10 18.16 -26.67
C ILE A 166 -0.06 19.39 -25.77
N THR A 167 -1.17 19.70 -25.11
CA THR A 167 -1.22 20.69 -24.02
C THR A 167 -1.38 19.95 -22.71
N ALA A 168 -0.54 20.28 -21.72
CA ALA A 168 -0.59 19.72 -20.37
C ALA A 168 -0.64 20.87 -19.36
N LYS A 169 -1.56 20.80 -18.39
CA LYS A 169 -1.72 21.80 -17.34
C LYS A 169 -1.75 21.13 -15.98
N ALA A 170 -0.85 21.54 -15.10
CA ALA A 170 -0.71 20.99 -13.75
C ALA A 170 -0.41 22.11 -12.75
N GLN A 171 -1.11 22.14 -11.60
CA GLN A 171 -0.95 23.16 -10.56
C GLN A 171 -0.95 24.62 -11.10
N GLY A 172 -1.81 24.89 -12.09
CA GLY A 172 -1.92 26.20 -12.75
C GLY A 172 -0.84 26.54 -13.78
N LYS A 173 0.26 25.78 -13.85
CA LYS A 173 1.26 25.87 -14.93
C LYS A 173 0.74 25.15 -16.17
N GLU A 174 1.03 25.70 -17.35
CA GLU A 174 0.63 25.14 -18.63
C GLU A 174 1.87 24.96 -19.52
N SER A 175 1.93 23.85 -20.23
CA SER A 175 3.00 23.50 -21.16
C SER A 175 2.39 22.98 -22.46
N LYS A 176 2.98 23.37 -23.59
CA LYS A 176 2.56 22.98 -24.93
C LYS A 176 3.75 22.37 -25.65
N PHE A 177 3.51 21.23 -26.29
CA PHE A 177 4.50 20.47 -27.03
C PHE A 177 3.89 20.07 -28.37
N ASP A 178 4.68 20.05 -29.43
CA ASP A 178 4.24 19.61 -30.76
C ASP A 178 5.12 18.43 -31.17
N TYR A 179 4.49 17.31 -31.54
CA TYR A 179 5.14 16.04 -31.83
C TYR A 179 4.93 15.61 -33.27
N GLU A 180 6.02 15.33 -33.97
CA GLU A 180 5.98 14.67 -35.27
C GLU A 180 5.69 13.17 -35.10
N PHE A 181 4.85 12.63 -35.98
CA PHE A 181 4.52 11.22 -36.06
C PHE A 181 4.40 10.82 -37.53
N ASP A 182 5.08 9.75 -37.94
CA ASP A 182 5.01 9.20 -39.29
C ASP A 182 4.60 7.70 -39.26
N PRO A 183 3.37 7.34 -39.69
CA PRO A 183 2.26 8.24 -40.01
C PRO A 183 1.66 8.87 -38.75
N ALA A 184 1.00 10.02 -38.92
CA ALA A 184 0.19 10.66 -37.88
C ALA A 184 -0.84 9.66 -37.32
N PRO A 185 -0.94 9.47 -35.99
CA PRO A 185 -1.80 8.42 -35.46
C PRO A 185 -3.26 8.74 -35.72
N ASP A 186 -4.05 7.72 -36.04
CA ASP A 186 -5.47 7.88 -36.37
C ASP A 186 -6.35 7.34 -35.24
N PHE A 187 -6.36 8.08 -34.14
CA PHE A 187 -7.23 7.84 -32.99
C PHE A 187 -7.97 9.12 -32.60
N ASN A 188 -9.26 8.97 -32.26
CA ASN A 188 -10.07 10.03 -31.67
C ASN A 188 -9.79 10.05 -30.17
N GLN A 189 -8.80 10.85 -29.76
CA GLN A 189 -8.40 11.02 -28.37
C GLN A 189 -8.14 12.51 -28.14
N ASP A 190 -8.99 13.14 -27.35
CA ASP A 190 -8.92 14.60 -27.07
C ASP A 190 -8.12 14.92 -25.79
N GLU A 191 -7.87 13.92 -24.94
CA GLU A 191 -7.14 14.03 -23.65
C GLU A 191 -6.14 12.87 -23.49
N LEU A 192 -5.05 13.07 -22.76
CA LEU A 192 -4.05 12.04 -22.48
C LEU A 192 -4.63 10.90 -21.63
N ALA A 193 -4.22 9.67 -21.93
CA ALA A 193 -4.54 8.48 -21.14
C ALA A 193 -3.45 8.21 -20.09
N PHE A 194 -3.86 7.79 -18.89
CA PHE A 194 -3.01 7.57 -17.71
C PHE A 194 -3.20 6.16 -17.14
N GLY A 195 -2.39 5.78 -16.16
CA GLY A 195 -2.53 4.51 -15.42
C GLY A 195 -1.82 3.30 -16.04
N GLY A 196 -1.31 3.41 -17.27
CA GLY A 196 -0.45 2.38 -17.86
C GLY A 196 0.97 2.36 -17.26
N VAL A 197 1.48 3.49 -16.78
CA VAL A 197 2.71 3.54 -15.98
C VAL A 197 2.43 4.38 -14.74
N VAL A 198 2.72 3.81 -13.57
CA VAL A 198 2.48 4.39 -12.24
C VAL A 198 3.66 3.93 -11.35
N ILE A 199 4.73 4.72 -11.29
CA ILE A 199 5.98 4.32 -10.62
C ILE A 199 6.22 5.16 -9.37
N TYR A 200 6.10 4.54 -8.20
CA TYR A 200 6.54 5.12 -6.94
C TYR A 200 8.04 4.88 -6.70
N LYS A 201 8.71 5.85 -6.08
CA LYS A 201 10.05 5.70 -5.50
C LYS A 201 10.19 6.58 -4.25
N LEU A 202 11.11 6.23 -3.36
CA LEU A 202 11.61 7.16 -2.36
C LEU A 202 12.86 7.87 -2.87
N GLU A 203 12.90 9.19 -2.69
CA GLU A 203 14.07 10.00 -3.03
C GLU A 203 14.20 11.15 -2.02
N ASN A 204 15.35 11.24 -1.35
CA ASN A 204 15.64 12.25 -0.32
C ASN A 204 14.57 12.31 0.79
N GLN A 205 14.16 11.15 1.32
CA GLN A 205 13.10 10.99 2.33
C GLN A 205 11.74 11.55 1.90
N ARG A 206 11.43 11.49 0.59
CA ARG A 206 10.12 11.89 0.06
C ARG A 206 9.61 10.87 -0.93
N ILE A 207 8.30 10.62 -0.87
CA ILE A 207 7.59 9.85 -1.90
C ILE A 207 7.57 10.69 -3.19
N LYS A 208 8.02 10.05 -4.26
CA LYS A 208 7.88 10.52 -5.65
C LYS A 208 7.00 9.55 -6.41
N LEU A 209 6.20 10.07 -7.33
CA LEU A 209 5.43 9.30 -8.29
C LEU A 209 5.71 9.82 -9.69
N ASN A 210 5.96 8.92 -10.64
CA ASN A 210 5.94 9.20 -12.06
C ASN A 210 4.66 8.59 -12.67
N ILE A 211 3.85 9.42 -13.31
CA ILE A 211 2.67 9.01 -14.11
C ILE A 211 2.76 9.64 -15.51
N PRO A 212 3.32 8.92 -16.49
CA PRO A 212 3.39 9.38 -17.87
C PRO A 212 2.01 9.46 -18.53
N GLY A 213 1.76 10.55 -19.26
CA GLY A 213 0.59 10.73 -20.12
C GLY A 213 0.82 10.14 -21.51
N SER A 214 -0.15 9.39 -22.01
CA SER A 214 -0.05 8.62 -23.26
C SER A 214 -1.09 8.98 -24.33
N VAL A 215 -0.73 8.71 -25.57
CA VAL A 215 -1.62 8.75 -26.73
C VAL A 215 -1.66 7.39 -27.45
N GLY A 216 -2.83 6.99 -27.89
CA GLY A 216 -3.06 5.80 -28.72
C GLY A 216 -3.24 4.46 -28.00
N VAL A 217 -3.68 3.47 -28.77
CA VAL A 217 -4.08 2.13 -28.28
C VAL A 217 -2.90 1.20 -27.94
N SER A 218 -1.72 1.48 -28.50
CA SER A 218 -0.43 0.94 -28.05
C SER A 218 0.31 2.15 -27.47
N PRO A 219 0.27 2.38 -26.15
CA PRO A 219 0.44 3.70 -25.58
C PRO A 219 1.80 4.29 -25.92
N VAL A 220 1.78 5.43 -26.61
CA VAL A 220 2.95 6.27 -26.81
C VAL A 220 2.94 7.32 -25.70
N TYR A 221 3.85 7.17 -24.74
CA TYR A 221 4.07 8.20 -23.73
C TYR A 221 4.71 9.43 -24.38
N VAL A 222 4.13 10.60 -24.10
CA VAL A 222 4.54 11.89 -24.69
C VAL A 222 4.89 12.94 -23.64
N VAL A 223 4.49 12.75 -22.38
CA VAL A 223 4.80 13.68 -21.30
C VAL A 223 4.90 12.93 -19.98
N ASP A 224 5.92 13.23 -19.19
CA ASP A 224 6.06 12.78 -17.82
C ASP A 224 5.41 13.79 -16.86
N PHE A 225 4.62 13.29 -15.92
CA PHE A 225 4.24 14.04 -14.72
C PHE A 225 4.97 13.43 -13.52
N ASN A 226 5.92 14.19 -12.97
CA ASN A 226 6.71 13.83 -11.80
C ASN A 226 6.15 14.54 -10.59
N ILE A 227 5.49 13.79 -9.71
CA ILE A 227 4.85 14.28 -8.49
C ILE A 227 5.78 14.08 -7.30
N THR A 228 5.83 15.10 -6.44
CA THR A 228 6.42 15.01 -5.10
C THR A 228 5.31 15.17 -4.07
N TYR A 229 5.24 14.25 -3.12
CA TYR A 229 4.30 14.32 -2.01
C TYR A 229 4.90 15.07 -0.81
N LYS A 230 4.02 15.56 0.06
CA LYS A 230 4.30 16.01 1.44
C LYS A 230 3.33 15.36 2.39
N PHE A 231 3.70 15.26 3.67
CA PHE A 231 2.77 14.89 4.72
C PHE A 231 1.87 16.07 5.10
N ASP A 232 0.56 15.84 5.20
CA ASP A 232 -0.42 16.76 5.77
C ASP A 232 -0.86 16.22 7.14
N SER A 233 -0.20 16.72 8.19
CA SER A 233 -0.43 16.30 9.57
C SER A 233 -1.82 16.65 10.12
N ALA A 234 -2.58 17.54 9.45
CA ALA A 234 -3.96 17.82 9.83
C ALA A 234 -4.94 16.76 9.29
N LYS A 235 -4.57 16.02 8.24
CA LYS A 235 -5.34 14.90 7.68
C LYS A 235 -4.77 13.53 8.05
N ASN A 236 -3.50 13.46 8.45
CA ASN A 236 -2.72 12.22 8.54
C ASN A 236 -2.61 11.48 7.19
N GLU A 237 -2.30 12.23 6.13
CA GLU A 237 -2.18 11.71 4.76
C GLU A 237 -0.98 12.32 4.02
N PHE A 238 -0.36 11.57 3.11
CA PHE A 238 0.55 12.12 2.12
C PHE A 238 -0.24 12.69 0.94
N ILE A 239 -0.16 14.00 0.74
CA ILE A 239 -0.82 14.71 -0.34
C ILE A 239 0.19 15.28 -1.33
N ILE A 240 -0.28 15.65 -2.51
CA ILE A 240 0.49 16.37 -3.50
C ILE A 240 1.14 17.65 -2.94
N ASP A 241 2.42 17.84 -3.22
CA ASP A 241 3.15 19.09 -2.97
C ASP A 241 3.44 19.81 -4.30
N GLN A 242 4.10 19.11 -5.22
CA GLN A 242 4.52 19.64 -6.52
C GLN A 242 4.25 18.63 -7.64
N ILE A 243 3.78 19.13 -8.79
CA ILE A 243 3.88 18.46 -10.09
C ILE A 243 4.94 19.17 -10.94
N GLU A 244 5.83 18.40 -11.53
CA GLU A 244 6.69 18.80 -12.64
C GLU A 244 6.25 18.09 -13.92
N THR A 245 6.12 18.83 -15.01
CA THR A 245 5.66 18.33 -16.32
C THR A 245 6.83 18.40 -17.29
N ILE A 246 7.28 17.26 -17.80
CA ILE A 246 8.46 17.16 -18.67
C ILE A 246 8.03 16.51 -20.00
N PRO A 247 8.27 17.15 -21.16
CA PRO A 247 8.04 16.49 -22.45
C PRO A 247 8.97 15.29 -22.61
N ILE A 248 8.45 14.19 -23.13
CA ILE A 248 9.28 13.05 -23.51
C ILE A 248 9.81 13.36 -24.92
N GLU A 249 11.09 13.70 -25.04
CA GLU A 249 11.75 13.89 -26.34
C GLU A 249 11.88 12.55 -27.10
N LYS A 250 11.94 12.61 -28.43
CA LYS A 250 12.06 11.46 -29.34
C LYS A 250 13.12 11.71 -30.41
#